data_AF-A0A923X8Q3-F1
#
_entry.id   AF-A0A923X8Q3-F1
#
_cell.length_a   1.000
_cell.length_b   1.000
_cell.length_c   1.000
_cell.angle_alpha   90.00
_cell.angle_beta   90.00
_cell.angle_gamma   90.00
#
_symmetry.space_group_name_H-M   'P 1'
#
loop_
_entity.id
_entity.type
_entity.pdbx_description
1 polymer ?
#
loop_
_entity_poly.entity_id
_entity_poly.type
_entity_poly.pdbx_seq_one_letter_code
_entity_poly.pdbx_strand_id
1 'polypeptide(L)'
;MPVQILIKFSLLAILTLGLQAQASLWKSQNAWNEDFEKKYSDWIISSVPSTFFKEINIATDCADAPIVTRWVFARENSLPAAVSSGSGHIISNLSGNWDSYSIAANWKEDKRFLKAIVDVINSTNSKTLYQDTYPVQLNSKYLVPGTLFINATQTSGHAEWISKVSFDGMQAPIMFNSSTVPQIVRDLLVYPFMKIKWPVKGDNGFVKFRWAIESGGSVSLKSAASMPGYSLEQYELSKTQKMDFDDFVTTRLIGHALDGIHKLQILASHLTERFENRVPVVDDGFKVCGGGKCAKESSKFYDHSTYSRDGAIIFIIQGIFDLLYSDRYLNVDDQTAGQMTLYWSQLQTDVTVDIEGRPHSLGELVSIWNQALFSSDPNDSVQKRWGF
;
A
#
# COMPACT_ATOMS: atom_id res chain seq x y z
N MET A 1 87.71 -4.25 -20.73
CA MET A 1 86.98 -5.47 -20.32
C MET A 1 86.35 -5.21 -18.96
N PRO A 2 85.11 -5.65 -18.71
CA PRO A 2 83.96 -4.73 -18.71
C PRO A 2 83.04 -4.85 -17.47
N VAL A 3 81.93 -4.08 -17.51
CA VAL A 3 80.62 -4.26 -16.82
C VAL A 3 80.58 -3.87 -15.33
N GLN A 4 80.05 -2.71 -14.87
CA GLN A 4 78.74 -2.03 -15.06
C GLN A 4 77.57 -2.74 -14.33
N ILE A 5 76.62 -1.96 -13.76
CA ILE A 5 75.21 -2.32 -13.44
C ILE A 5 74.98 -2.98 -12.03
N LEU A 6 74.05 -2.58 -11.15
CA LEU A 6 73.06 -1.49 -11.05
C LEU A 6 72.30 -1.61 -9.70
N ILE A 7 71.56 -0.54 -9.38
CA ILE A 7 70.24 -0.48 -8.72
C ILE A 7 70.19 -0.72 -7.20
N LYS A 8 70.06 0.42 -6.51
CA LYS A 8 69.25 0.62 -5.30
C LYS A 8 67.82 0.10 -5.54
N PHE A 9 67.44 -1.02 -4.93
CA PHE A 9 66.02 -1.34 -4.76
C PHE A 9 65.49 -0.64 -3.52
N SER A 10 65.00 0.58 -3.72
CA SER A 10 64.04 1.19 -2.81
C SER A 10 62.81 0.29 -2.78
N LEU A 11 62.53 -0.28 -1.61
CA LEU A 11 61.31 -0.99 -1.30
C LEU A 11 60.15 0.03 -1.32
N LEU A 12 59.65 0.37 -2.50
CA LEU A 12 58.36 1.04 -2.64
C LEU A 12 57.29 -0.04 -2.47
N ALA A 13 56.99 -0.37 -1.22
CA ALA A 13 55.77 -1.05 -0.87
C ALA A 13 54.62 -0.12 -1.28
N ILE A 14 54.15 -0.29 -2.52
CA ILE A 14 52.91 0.30 -3.00
C ILE A 14 51.84 -0.31 -2.10
N LEU A 15 51.48 0.46 -1.06
CA LEU A 15 50.23 0.35 -0.34
C LEU A 15 49.13 0.54 -1.40
N THR A 16 48.82 -0.51 -2.16
CA THR A 16 47.50 -0.66 -2.77
C THR A 16 46.55 -0.94 -1.61
N LEU A 17 46.35 0.06 -0.76
CA LEU A 17 45.07 0.24 -0.10
C LEU A 17 44.11 0.43 -1.26
N GLY A 18 43.54 -0.69 -1.71
CA GLY A 18 42.35 -0.68 -2.51
C GLY A 18 41.34 0.07 -1.68
N LEU A 19 41.19 1.37 -1.97
CA LEU A 19 39.98 2.09 -1.66
C LEU A 19 38.90 1.24 -2.31
N GLN A 20 38.25 0.39 -1.51
CA GLN A 20 36.96 -0.16 -1.87
C GLN A 20 36.07 1.06 -1.97
N ALA A 21 36.03 1.66 -3.17
CA ALA A 21 35.02 2.61 -3.52
C ALA A 21 33.71 1.85 -3.32
N GLN A 22 33.02 2.13 -2.21
CA GLN A 22 31.71 1.55 -1.96
C GLN A 22 30.85 1.90 -3.16
N ALA A 23 30.48 0.88 -3.94
CA ALA A 23 29.80 1.13 -5.17
C ALA A 23 28.34 1.42 -4.84
N SER A 24 27.93 2.67 -4.94
CA SER A 24 26.52 3.03 -4.76
C SER A 24 25.62 2.24 -5.72
N LEU A 25 24.37 2.03 -5.35
CA LEU A 25 23.37 1.41 -6.24
C LEU A 25 23.17 2.25 -7.49
N TRP A 26 23.13 3.57 -7.33
CA TRP A 26 23.25 4.55 -8.39
C TRP A 26 23.74 5.88 -7.82
N LYS A 27 24.30 6.72 -8.69
CA LYS A 27 24.70 8.08 -8.34
C LYS A 27 23.53 9.04 -8.58
N SER A 28 23.18 9.82 -7.56
CA SER A 28 22.20 10.88 -7.71
C SER A 28 22.74 11.99 -8.61
N GLN A 29 21.94 12.41 -9.59
CA GLN A 29 22.21 13.57 -10.45
C GLN A 29 21.16 14.67 -10.26
N ASN A 30 20.00 14.30 -9.71
CA ASN A 30 18.88 15.18 -9.43
C ASN A 30 18.58 15.17 -7.93
N ALA A 31 17.78 16.14 -7.49
CA ALA A 31 17.25 16.21 -6.14
C ALA A 31 15.73 16.26 -6.17
N TRP A 32 15.08 15.71 -5.14
CA TRP A 32 13.65 15.79 -4.99
C TRP A 32 13.19 17.25 -4.84
N ASN A 33 12.13 17.58 -5.58
CA ASN A 33 11.44 18.87 -5.55
C ASN A 33 9.97 18.66 -5.97
N GLU A 34 9.16 19.72 -5.97
CA GLU A 34 7.73 19.62 -6.37
C GLU A 34 7.56 19.18 -7.84
N ASP A 35 8.49 19.50 -8.74
CA ASP A 35 8.44 19.05 -10.14
C ASP A 35 8.62 17.54 -10.26
N PHE A 36 9.56 16.96 -9.50
CA PHE A 36 9.73 15.50 -9.45
C PHE A 36 8.58 14.80 -8.72
N GLU A 37 7.95 15.42 -7.73
CA GLU A 37 6.70 14.89 -7.16
C GLU A 37 5.57 14.87 -8.19
N LYS A 38 5.47 15.91 -9.03
CA LYS A 38 4.51 15.91 -10.13
C LYS A 38 4.83 14.82 -11.15
N LYS A 39 6.10 14.70 -11.58
CA LYS A 39 6.53 13.62 -12.50
C LYS A 39 6.28 12.23 -11.91
N TYR A 40 6.48 12.05 -10.61
CA TYR A 40 6.18 10.80 -9.92
C TYR A 40 4.68 10.48 -9.97
N SER A 41 3.82 11.47 -9.69
CA SER A 41 2.37 11.32 -9.83
C SER A 41 1.97 10.93 -11.26
N ASP A 42 2.52 11.60 -12.28
CA ASP A 42 2.25 11.28 -13.69
C ASP A 42 2.78 9.88 -14.07
N TRP A 43 3.92 9.47 -13.51
CA TRP A 43 4.51 8.14 -13.70
C TRP A 43 3.68 7.02 -13.05
N ILE A 44 3.11 7.24 -11.85
CA ILE A 44 2.20 6.29 -11.21
C ILE A 44 1.01 5.98 -12.13
N ILE A 45 0.41 7.00 -12.75
CA ILE A 45 -0.74 6.79 -13.66
C ILE A 45 -0.32 6.02 -14.92
N SER A 46 0.81 6.41 -15.53
CA SER A 46 1.19 5.95 -16.87
C SER A 46 2.01 4.65 -16.89
N SER A 47 2.72 4.35 -15.80
CA SER A 47 3.77 3.33 -15.78
C SER A 47 3.57 2.26 -14.70
N VAL A 48 2.59 2.43 -13.81
CA VAL A 48 2.27 1.45 -12.74
C VAL A 48 0.84 0.93 -12.93
N PRO A 49 0.59 0.10 -13.97
CA PRO A 49 -0.68 -0.61 -14.09
C PRO A 49 -0.87 -1.58 -12.91
N SER A 50 -2.07 -2.13 -12.75
CA SER A 50 -2.33 -3.14 -11.70
C SER A 50 -1.40 -4.37 -11.83
N THR A 51 -0.96 -4.70 -13.05
CA THR A 51 -0.04 -5.81 -13.36
C THR A 51 1.43 -5.51 -13.11
N PHE A 52 1.80 -4.29 -12.69
CA PHE A 52 3.20 -3.83 -12.63
C PHE A 52 4.15 -4.80 -11.91
N PHE A 53 3.79 -5.24 -10.70
CA PHE A 53 4.62 -6.14 -9.90
C PHE A 53 4.75 -7.55 -10.47
N LYS A 54 3.71 -8.01 -11.16
CA LYS A 54 3.70 -9.28 -11.87
C LYS A 54 4.63 -9.24 -13.08
N GLU A 55 4.59 -8.15 -13.85
CA GLU A 55 5.46 -7.96 -15.02
C GLU A 55 6.95 -7.93 -14.66
N ILE A 56 7.30 -7.39 -13.49
CA ILE A 56 8.68 -7.32 -13.01
C ILE A 56 9.05 -8.46 -12.05
N ASN A 57 8.11 -9.38 -11.80
CA ASN A 57 8.26 -10.53 -10.92
C ASN A 57 8.81 -10.18 -9.52
N ILE A 58 8.30 -9.10 -8.91
CA ILE A 58 8.63 -8.71 -7.54
C ILE A 58 7.43 -9.01 -6.64
N ALA A 59 7.66 -9.87 -5.65
CA ALA A 59 6.67 -10.14 -4.63
C ALA A 59 6.53 -8.93 -3.71
N THR A 60 5.30 -8.50 -3.43
CA THR A 60 5.03 -7.35 -2.56
C THR A 60 3.91 -7.65 -1.59
N ASP A 61 4.00 -7.09 -0.40
CA ASP A 61 2.86 -6.82 0.46
C ASP A 61 2.38 -5.35 0.37
N CYS A 62 1.44 -4.97 1.23
CA CYS A 62 0.84 -3.64 1.25
C CYS A 62 1.86 -2.50 1.44
N ALA A 63 2.90 -2.67 2.25
CA ALA A 63 3.92 -1.65 2.53
C ALA A 63 5.03 -1.66 1.48
N ASP A 64 5.36 -2.83 0.95
CA ASP A 64 6.39 -2.99 -0.08
C ASP A 64 6.05 -2.22 -1.34
N ALA A 65 4.82 -2.36 -1.83
CA ALA A 65 4.39 -1.82 -3.10
C ALA A 65 4.66 -0.31 -3.27
N PRO A 66 4.26 0.59 -2.35
CA PRO A 66 4.61 2.01 -2.45
C PRO A 66 6.11 2.30 -2.31
N ILE A 67 6.87 1.49 -1.56
CA ILE A 67 8.33 1.65 -1.43
C ILE A 67 9.02 1.33 -2.75
N VAL A 68 8.66 0.20 -3.37
CA VAL A 68 9.25 -0.25 -4.64
C VAL A 68 8.97 0.74 -5.75
N THR A 69 7.73 1.22 -5.90
CA THR A 69 7.38 2.22 -6.92
C THR A 69 8.19 3.50 -6.74
N ARG A 70 8.35 3.99 -5.51
CA ARG A 70 9.15 5.18 -5.20
C ARG A 70 10.63 4.98 -5.53
N TRP A 71 11.20 3.81 -5.21
CA TRP A 71 12.59 3.47 -5.50
C TRP A 71 12.86 3.30 -7.00
N VAL A 72 11.97 2.64 -7.73
CA VAL A 72 12.07 2.50 -9.19
C VAL A 72 12.07 3.88 -9.86
N PHE A 73 11.11 4.74 -9.52
CA PHE A 73 11.07 6.10 -10.06
C PHE A 73 12.35 6.89 -9.72
N ALA A 74 12.85 6.77 -8.49
CA ALA A 74 14.09 7.44 -8.09
C ALA A 74 15.29 6.95 -8.92
N ARG A 75 15.39 5.65 -9.17
CA ARG A 75 16.44 5.04 -9.99
C ARG A 75 16.37 5.47 -11.45
N GLU A 76 15.17 5.56 -12.03
CA GLU A 76 14.95 6.02 -13.41
C GLU A 76 15.32 7.50 -13.58
N ASN A 77 15.10 8.31 -12.54
CA ASN A 77 15.31 9.75 -12.58
C ASN A 77 16.62 10.20 -11.89
N SER A 78 17.49 9.26 -11.51
CA SER A 78 18.75 9.56 -10.79
C SER A 78 18.55 10.47 -9.57
N LEU A 79 17.49 10.21 -8.80
CA LEU A 79 17.17 10.89 -7.54
C LEU A 79 17.75 10.09 -6.36
N PRO A 80 18.10 10.74 -5.23
CA PRO A 80 18.42 10.00 -4.01
C PRO A 80 17.19 9.22 -3.53
N ALA A 81 17.42 8.07 -2.90
CA ALA A 81 16.39 7.26 -2.28
C ALA A 81 16.86 6.80 -0.90
N ALA A 82 15.95 6.79 0.06
CA ALA A 82 16.21 6.34 1.42
C ALA A 82 14.92 5.81 2.06
N VAL A 83 15.09 4.86 2.97
CA VAL A 83 14.01 4.25 3.75
C VAL A 83 14.56 3.77 5.09
N SER A 84 13.78 3.93 6.14
CA SER A 84 14.07 3.41 7.47
C SER A 84 13.78 1.92 7.54
N SER A 85 14.75 1.17 8.04
CA SER A 85 14.59 -0.26 8.34
C SER A 85 13.97 -0.48 9.72
N GLY A 86 13.44 -1.69 9.96
CA GLY A 86 12.92 -2.11 11.26
C GLY A 86 13.96 -2.07 12.39
N SER A 87 15.25 -2.12 12.05
CA SER A 87 16.36 -1.95 13.01
C SER A 87 16.72 -0.48 13.27
N GLY A 88 16.03 0.48 12.67
CA GLY A 88 16.28 1.92 12.85
C GLY A 88 17.42 2.50 12.02
N HIS A 89 17.99 1.72 11.08
CA HIS A 89 19.02 2.19 10.14
C HIS A 89 18.40 2.66 8.83
N ILE A 90 19.02 3.65 8.17
CA ILE A 90 18.62 4.08 6.82
C ILE A 90 19.29 3.19 5.78
N ILE A 91 18.47 2.60 4.90
CA ILE A 91 18.91 1.96 3.66
C ILE A 91 18.74 2.98 2.54
N SER A 92 19.76 3.20 1.70
CA SER A 92 19.73 4.24 0.67
C SER A 92 20.36 3.81 -0.65
N ASN A 93 20.25 4.66 -1.67
CA ASN A 93 20.94 4.46 -2.94
C ASN A 93 22.48 4.48 -2.84
N LEU A 94 23.04 4.95 -1.73
CA LEU A 94 24.48 4.92 -1.46
C LEU A 94 24.95 3.65 -0.72
N SER A 95 24.03 2.78 -0.28
CA SER A 95 24.37 1.55 0.43
C SER A 95 25.06 0.53 -0.49
N GLY A 96 26.18 -0.04 -0.05
CA GLY A 96 27.06 -0.93 -0.86
C GLY A 96 26.94 -2.43 -0.56
N ASN A 97 25.84 -2.90 0.05
CA ASN A 97 25.68 -4.32 0.43
C ASN A 97 25.59 -5.27 -0.77
N TRP A 98 25.54 -4.74 -2.00
CA TRP A 98 25.21 -5.47 -3.22
C TRP A 98 26.31 -5.36 -4.30
N ASP A 99 27.52 -4.99 -3.90
CA ASP A 99 28.64 -4.73 -4.83
C ASP A 99 29.02 -5.97 -5.66
N SER A 100 28.72 -7.18 -5.16
CA SER A 100 28.94 -8.45 -5.87
C SER A 100 27.99 -8.70 -7.05
N TYR A 101 26.92 -7.91 -7.19
CA TYR A 101 25.92 -8.08 -8.26
C TYR A 101 26.22 -7.16 -9.45
N SER A 102 25.89 -7.65 -10.66
CA SER A 102 26.07 -6.92 -11.91
C SER A 102 25.11 -5.74 -12.03
N ILE A 103 25.60 -4.63 -12.57
CA ILE A 103 24.82 -3.43 -12.89
C ILE A 103 24.36 -3.43 -14.35
N ALA A 104 23.23 -2.79 -14.62
CA ALA A 104 22.73 -2.56 -15.98
C ALA A 104 22.14 -1.14 -16.11
N ALA A 105 22.10 -0.61 -17.33
CA ALA A 105 21.49 0.70 -17.58
C ALA A 105 19.97 0.66 -17.32
N ASN A 106 19.31 -0.37 -17.86
CA ASN A 106 17.91 -0.68 -17.59
C ASN A 106 17.79 -1.31 -16.19
N TRP A 107 17.02 -0.69 -15.31
CA TRP A 107 16.86 -1.18 -13.93
C TRP A 107 16.23 -2.57 -13.85
N LYS A 108 15.41 -2.96 -14.85
CA LYS A 108 14.79 -4.29 -14.92
C LYS A 108 15.80 -5.41 -15.16
N GLU A 109 16.99 -5.07 -15.65
CA GLU A 109 18.11 -6.00 -15.90
C GLU A 109 19.22 -5.84 -14.85
N ASP A 110 19.13 -4.81 -14.01
CA ASP A 110 20.12 -4.46 -13.00
C ASP A 110 19.96 -5.36 -11.78
N LYS A 111 20.66 -6.50 -11.79
CA LYS A 111 20.61 -7.50 -10.71
C LYS A 111 20.98 -6.91 -9.35
N ARG A 112 21.87 -5.91 -9.32
CA ARG A 112 22.23 -5.21 -8.09
C ARG A 112 21.04 -4.43 -7.54
N PHE A 113 20.39 -3.63 -8.39
CA PHE A 113 19.21 -2.87 -8.00
C PHE A 113 18.06 -3.78 -7.56
N LEU A 114 17.77 -4.84 -8.33
CA LEU A 114 16.70 -5.78 -7.99
C LEU A 114 16.95 -6.50 -6.66
N LYS A 115 18.19 -6.91 -6.39
CA LYS A 115 18.55 -7.50 -5.10
C LYS A 115 18.40 -6.48 -3.96
N ALA A 116 18.78 -5.24 -4.19
CA ALA A 116 18.59 -4.17 -3.21
C ALA A 116 17.12 -3.91 -2.91
N ILE A 117 16.24 -3.92 -3.91
CA ILE A 117 14.79 -3.82 -3.72
C ILE A 117 14.28 -4.93 -2.79
N VAL A 118 14.68 -6.19 -3.05
CA VAL A 118 14.28 -7.33 -2.21
C VAL A 118 14.74 -7.15 -0.76
N ASP A 119 15.96 -6.66 -0.55
CA ASP A 119 16.50 -6.47 0.80
C ASP A 119 15.86 -5.25 1.51
N VAL A 120 15.50 -4.21 0.76
CA VAL A 120 14.73 -3.06 1.26
C VAL A 120 13.38 -3.52 1.78
N ILE A 121 12.58 -4.21 0.96
CA ILE A 121 11.22 -4.61 1.33
C ILE A 121 11.22 -5.59 2.50
N ASN A 122 12.17 -6.52 2.54
CA ASN A 122 12.38 -7.44 3.67
C ASN A 122 12.81 -6.75 4.98
N SER A 123 13.28 -5.50 4.90
CA SER A 123 13.72 -4.72 6.06
C SER A 123 12.69 -3.70 6.52
N THR A 124 11.51 -3.64 5.88
CA THR A 124 10.51 -2.59 6.07
C THR A 124 9.15 -3.15 6.42
N ASN A 125 8.25 -2.29 6.89
CA ASN A 125 6.83 -2.60 7.09
C ASN A 125 6.02 -1.29 7.13
N SER A 126 4.70 -1.37 7.34
CA SER A 126 3.84 -0.19 7.38
C SER A 126 4.26 0.85 8.45
N LYS A 127 4.87 0.42 9.56
CA LYS A 127 5.35 1.34 10.61
C LYS A 127 6.59 2.10 10.19
N THR A 128 7.56 1.42 9.57
CA THR A 128 8.76 2.11 9.06
C THR A 128 8.42 3.01 7.88
N LEU A 129 7.53 2.56 6.99
CA LEU A 129 6.98 3.38 5.91
C LEU A 129 6.32 4.65 6.47
N TYR A 130 5.50 4.54 7.51
CA TYR A 130 4.87 5.70 8.14
C TYR A 130 5.90 6.71 8.67
N GLN A 131 7.00 6.24 9.28
CA GLN A 131 8.10 7.10 9.76
C GLN A 131 8.83 7.87 8.64
N ASP A 132 8.87 7.28 7.44
CA ASP A 132 9.48 7.86 6.25
C ASP A 132 8.57 8.85 5.51
N THR A 133 7.36 9.07 6.02
CA THR A 133 6.35 9.91 5.40
C THR A 133 6.02 11.14 6.24
N TYR A 134 5.20 12.03 5.70
CA TYR A 134 4.67 13.20 6.40
C TYR A 134 3.20 13.43 6.05
N PRO A 135 2.38 13.90 7.00
CA PRO A 135 0.98 14.16 6.76
C PRO A 135 0.80 15.40 5.88
N VAL A 136 -0.16 15.31 4.95
CA VAL A 136 -0.36 16.33 3.92
C VAL A 136 -1.70 17.05 4.05
N GLN A 137 -1.79 18.20 3.38
CA GLN A 137 -3.04 18.93 3.23
C GLN A 137 -4.09 18.12 2.48
N LEU A 138 -5.35 18.28 2.87
CA LEU A 138 -6.52 17.62 2.27
C LEU A 138 -7.11 18.47 1.14
N ASN A 139 -6.37 18.59 0.04
CA ASN A 139 -6.81 19.31 -1.16
C ASN A 139 -6.27 18.67 -2.45
N SER A 140 -6.78 19.11 -3.60
CA SER A 140 -6.43 18.57 -4.92
C SER A 140 -4.97 18.74 -5.33
N LYS A 141 -4.19 19.61 -4.66
CA LYS A 141 -2.75 19.74 -4.90
C LYS A 141 -1.95 18.58 -4.28
N TYR A 142 -2.39 18.07 -3.12
CA TYR A 142 -1.63 17.08 -2.36
C TYR A 142 -2.29 15.70 -2.28
N LEU A 143 -3.58 15.58 -2.55
CA LEU A 143 -4.27 14.32 -2.78
C LEU A 143 -4.23 13.99 -4.27
N VAL A 144 -3.08 13.49 -4.71
CA VAL A 144 -2.76 13.16 -6.11
C VAL A 144 -2.18 11.75 -6.20
N PRO A 145 -2.07 11.15 -7.40
CA PRO A 145 -1.47 9.84 -7.52
C PRO A 145 -0.09 9.72 -6.88
N GLY A 146 0.13 8.62 -6.17
CA GLY A 146 1.31 8.38 -5.34
C GLY A 146 1.23 8.94 -3.92
N THR A 147 0.21 9.74 -3.57
CA THR A 147 -0.10 10.05 -2.16
C THR A 147 -0.59 8.78 -1.46
N LEU A 148 -0.05 8.51 -0.28
CA LEU A 148 -0.34 7.29 0.47
C LEU A 148 -1.50 7.52 1.43
N PHE A 149 -2.25 6.47 1.70
CA PHE A 149 -3.01 6.33 2.94
C PHE A 149 -2.41 5.15 3.70
N ILE A 150 -2.00 5.35 4.94
CA ILE A 150 -1.36 4.31 5.74
C ILE A 150 -2.19 4.07 6.98
N ASN A 151 -2.31 2.80 7.38
CA ASN A 151 -2.69 2.37 8.71
C ASN A 151 -1.50 1.63 9.33
N ALA A 152 -0.97 2.11 10.43
CA ALA A 152 0.23 1.64 11.10
C ALA A 152 -0.01 1.47 12.61
N THR A 153 -1.18 0.96 12.99
CA THR A 153 -1.52 0.67 14.39
C THR A 153 -0.56 -0.36 15.01
N GLN A 154 -0.60 -0.51 16.34
CA GLN A 154 0.26 -1.46 17.04
C GLN A 154 0.05 -2.91 16.58
N THR A 155 -1.19 -3.28 16.27
CA THR A 155 -1.64 -4.66 16.00
C THR A 155 -1.91 -4.94 14.52
N SER A 156 -1.94 -3.94 13.65
CA SER A 156 -2.22 -4.10 12.22
C SER A 156 -1.54 -3.01 11.38
N GLY A 157 -1.07 -3.40 10.20
CA GLY A 157 -0.47 -2.52 9.21
C GLY A 157 -1.16 -2.68 7.86
N HIS A 158 -1.45 -1.57 7.18
CA HIS A 158 -1.89 -1.52 5.80
C HIS A 158 -1.35 -0.28 5.12
N ALA A 159 -0.98 -0.39 3.85
CA ALA A 159 -0.62 0.76 3.04
C ALA A 159 -1.22 0.65 1.65
N GLU A 160 -1.64 1.80 1.16
CA GLU A 160 -2.29 1.98 -0.12
C GLU A 160 -1.89 3.36 -0.67
N TRP A 161 -1.97 3.55 -1.98
CA TRP A 161 -1.68 4.86 -2.58
C TRP A 161 -2.74 5.22 -3.60
N ILE A 162 -3.01 6.52 -3.72
CA ILE A 162 -3.90 7.05 -4.74
C ILE A 162 -3.33 6.65 -6.10
N SER A 163 -4.07 5.86 -6.87
CA SER A 163 -3.69 5.48 -8.24
C SER A 163 -4.30 6.41 -9.27
N LYS A 164 -5.50 6.93 -8.98
CA LYS A 164 -6.21 7.87 -9.83
C LYS A 164 -7.03 8.84 -8.98
N VAL A 165 -7.17 10.06 -9.48
CA VAL A 165 -8.12 11.05 -8.96
C VAL A 165 -9.09 11.41 -10.10
N SER A 166 -10.39 11.40 -9.80
CA SER A 166 -11.44 11.87 -10.70
C SER A 166 -12.13 13.09 -10.11
N PHE A 167 -12.46 14.05 -10.97
CA PHE A 167 -13.19 15.26 -10.59
C PHE A 167 -14.54 15.39 -11.31
N ASP A 168 -14.99 14.33 -11.99
CA ASP A 168 -16.22 14.32 -12.77
C ASP A 168 -17.50 14.22 -11.91
N GLY A 169 -17.36 13.87 -10.63
CA GLY A 169 -18.48 13.67 -9.70
C GLY A 169 -19.34 12.44 -10.02
N MET A 170 -18.91 11.60 -10.98
CA MET A 170 -19.65 10.38 -11.39
C MET A 170 -19.18 9.13 -10.66
N GLN A 171 -17.97 9.16 -10.10
CA GLN A 171 -17.32 8.07 -9.39
C GLN A 171 -16.68 8.60 -8.11
N ALA A 172 -16.24 7.69 -7.23
CA ALA A 172 -15.40 8.07 -6.11
C ALA A 172 -14.19 8.90 -6.61
N PRO A 173 -13.93 10.09 -6.02
CA PRO A 173 -12.92 10.99 -6.55
C PRO A 173 -11.50 10.45 -6.36
N ILE A 174 -11.29 9.47 -5.49
CA ILE A 174 -10.01 8.81 -5.26
C ILE A 174 -10.18 7.31 -5.47
N MET A 175 -9.29 6.74 -6.29
CA MET A 175 -9.06 5.31 -6.37
C MET A 175 -7.70 4.98 -5.75
N PHE A 176 -7.63 3.89 -5.00
CA PHE A 176 -6.40 3.36 -4.45
C PHE A 176 -5.90 2.16 -5.23
N ASN A 177 -4.57 2.01 -5.26
CA ASN A 177 -3.92 0.73 -5.48
C ASN A 177 -3.36 0.22 -4.15
N SER A 178 -3.41 -1.10 -3.95
CA SER A 178 -2.80 -1.75 -2.80
C SER A 178 -2.41 -3.21 -3.12
N SER A 179 -1.42 -3.72 -2.39
CA SER A 179 -1.11 -5.15 -2.33
C SER A 179 -1.59 -5.71 -0.98
N THR A 180 -1.41 -7.00 -0.73
CA THR A 180 -1.94 -7.66 0.48
C THR A 180 -0.93 -8.62 1.11
N VAL A 181 -1.27 -9.23 2.23
CA VAL A 181 -0.44 -10.26 2.86
C VAL A 181 -0.87 -11.66 2.39
N PRO A 182 0.07 -12.62 2.25
CA PRO A 182 1.53 -12.50 2.43
C PRO A 182 2.23 -11.79 1.25
N GLN A 183 3.54 -11.56 1.32
CA GLN A 183 4.31 -11.01 0.21
C GLN A 183 4.41 -12.02 -0.96
N ILE A 184 3.66 -11.80 -2.04
CA ILE A 184 3.72 -12.66 -3.26
C ILE A 184 3.62 -11.81 -4.53
N VAL A 185 3.94 -12.42 -5.67
CA VAL A 185 3.74 -11.80 -6.99
C VAL A 185 2.25 -11.83 -7.33
N ARG A 186 1.64 -10.66 -7.49
CA ARG A 186 0.21 -10.51 -7.78
C ARG A 186 -0.09 -9.21 -8.54
N ASP A 187 -1.30 -9.14 -9.08
CA ASP A 187 -1.87 -7.88 -9.52
C ASP A 187 -2.27 -7.05 -8.28
N LEU A 188 -2.18 -5.73 -8.40
CA LEU A 188 -2.63 -4.79 -7.39
C LEU A 188 -4.16 -4.76 -7.33
N LEU A 189 -4.68 -4.72 -6.11
CA LEU A 189 -6.08 -4.43 -5.85
C LEU A 189 -6.36 -2.96 -6.15
N VAL A 190 -7.49 -2.69 -6.80
CA VAL A 190 -7.92 -1.34 -7.15
C VAL A 190 -9.30 -1.09 -6.57
N TYR A 191 -9.44 -0.13 -5.66
CA TYR A 191 -10.72 0.14 -5.02
C TYR A 191 -10.86 1.61 -4.62
N PRO A 192 -12.10 2.12 -4.50
CA PRO A 192 -12.36 3.52 -4.19
C PRO A 192 -12.08 3.88 -2.73
N PHE A 193 -11.74 5.14 -2.50
CA PHE A 193 -11.61 5.71 -1.15
C PHE A 193 -12.97 5.80 -0.47
N MET A 194 -13.13 5.04 0.62
CA MET A 194 -14.33 5.03 1.47
C MET A 194 -13.92 4.92 2.95
N LYS A 195 -13.25 5.95 3.48
CA LYS A 195 -12.82 5.99 4.89
C LYS A 195 -13.72 6.94 5.68
N ILE A 196 -14.76 6.41 6.32
CA ILE A 196 -15.75 7.19 7.09
C ILE A 196 -15.10 7.80 8.34
N LYS A 197 -14.32 7.01 9.08
CA LYS A 197 -13.70 7.44 10.34
C LYS A 197 -12.50 8.35 10.09
N TRP A 198 -12.44 9.44 10.84
CA TRP A 198 -11.31 10.36 10.83
C TRP A 198 -10.01 9.69 11.27
N PRO A 199 -8.88 10.08 10.65
CA PRO A 199 -7.61 9.47 11.00
C PRO A 199 -7.10 9.92 12.36
N VAL A 200 -6.35 9.05 13.03
CA VAL A 200 -5.72 9.27 14.34
C VAL A 200 -4.23 9.51 14.15
N LYS A 201 -3.72 10.60 14.73
CA LYS A 201 -2.32 10.99 14.60
C LYS A 201 -1.40 9.90 15.16
N GLY A 202 -0.51 9.41 14.30
CA GLY A 202 0.46 8.36 14.65
C GLY A 202 0.00 6.96 14.28
N ASP A 203 -1.30 6.79 14.00
CA ASP A 203 -1.86 5.50 13.61
C ASP A 203 -2.14 5.47 12.11
N ASN A 204 -2.80 6.48 11.54
CA ASN A 204 -3.19 6.44 10.14
C ASN A 204 -3.34 7.83 9.50
N GLY A 205 -3.60 7.86 8.19
CA GLY A 205 -3.92 9.10 7.47
C GLY A 205 -3.31 9.21 6.08
N PHE A 206 -3.64 10.30 5.39
CA PHE A 206 -3.02 10.68 4.13
C PHE A 206 -1.63 11.26 4.35
N VAL A 207 -0.63 10.66 3.71
CA VAL A 207 0.78 11.02 3.86
C VAL A 207 1.53 10.97 2.53
N LYS A 208 2.66 11.65 2.42
CA LYS A 208 3.59 11.53 1.28
C LYS A 208 4.99 11.20 1.77
N PHE A 209 5.82 10.62 0.90
CA PHE A 209 7.22 10.32 1.22
C PHE A 209 8.00 11.59 1.55
N ARG A 210 8.79 11.56 2.62
CA ARG A 210 9.80 12.58 2.89
C ARG A 210 10.88 12.50 1.81
N TRP A 211 11.42 13.65 1.41
CA TRP A 211 12.48 13.68 0.41
C TRP A 211 13.78 13.12 0.97
N ALA A 212 14.38 12.17 0.26
CA ALA A 212 15.76 11.79 0.49
C ALA A 212 16.68 12.94 0.07
N ILE A 213 17.64 13.28 0.93
CA ILE A 213 18.65 14.31 0.71
C ILE A 213 20.01 13.68 0.85
N GLU A 214 20.82 13.79 -0.19
CA GLU A 214 22.21 13.38 -0.19
C GLU A 214 23.08 14.54 0.30
N SER A 215 23.88 14.31 1.35
CA SER A 215 24.82 15.28 1.91
C SER A 215 26.01 14.57 2.56
N GLY A 216 27.22 15.02 2.28
CA GLY A 216 28.44 14.53 2.91
C GLY A 216 28.69 13.02 2.72
N GLY A 217 28.29 12.44 1.58
CA GLY A 217 28.42 11.00 1.32
C GLY A 217 27.40 10.12 2.05
N SER A 218 26.35 10.71 2.61
CA SER A 218 25.25 10.02 3.28
C SER A 218 23.90 10.48 2.73
N VAL A 219 22.86 9.67 2.91
CA VAL A 219 21.48 10.04 2.57
C VAL A 219 20.65 10.09 3.85
N SER A 220 19.84 11.13 3.98
CA SER A 220 18.90 11.31 5.10
C SER A 220 17.53 11.73 4.58
N LEU A 221 16.50 11.66 5.42
CA LEU A 221 15.16 12.13 5.05
C LEU A 221 14.94 13.56 5.55
N LYS A 222 14.51 14.46 4.66
CA LYS A 222 14.11 15.84 4.96
C LYS A 222 13.09 15.88 6.09
N SER A 223 13.16 16.84 7.02
CA SER A 223 12.22 16.88 8.15
C SER A 223 10.77 17.06 7.68
N ALA A 224 9.83 16.32 8.28
CA ALA A 224 8.42 16.33 7.90
C ALA A 224 7.82 17.75 7.83
N ALA A 225 8.07 18.57 8.86
CA ALA A 225 7.56 19.95 8.94
C ALA A 225 8.10 20.90 7.84
N SER A 226 9.19 20.54 7.16
CA SER A 226 9.76 21.33 6.05
C SER A 226 9.33 20.84 4.66
N MET A 227 8.46 19.82 4.61
CA MET A 227 7.97 19.25 3.37
C MET A 227 6.83 20.11 2.77
N PRO A 228 6.74 20.25 1.45
CA PRO A 228 5.63 20.95 0.81
C PRO A 228 4.29 20.30 1.14
N GLY A 229 3.33 21.13 1.56
CA GLY A 229 2.00 20.68 1.92
C GLY A 229 1.90 19.93 3.25
N TYR A 230 2.94 19.97 4.09
CA TYR A 230 2.85 19.46 5.46
C TYR A 230 1.64 20.08 6.18
N SER A 231 0.79 19.24 6.74
CA SER A 231 -0.41 19.67 7.48
C SER A 231 -0.85 18.61 8.47
N LEU A 232 -1.27 19.05 9.65
CA LEU A 232 -1.90 18.20 10.66
C LEU A 232 -3.43 18.28 10.62
N GLU A 233 -4.01 18.95 9.61
CA GLU A 233 -5.45 19.26 9.59
C GLU A 233 -6.33 18.01 9.69
N GLN A 234 -5.93 16.90 9.06
CA GLN A 234 -6.68 15.64 9.11
C GLN A 234 -6.82 15.09 10.54
N TYR A 235 -5.92 15.47 11.45
CA TYR A 235 -5.97 15.07 12.86
C TYR A 235 -6.62 16.12 13.73
N GLU A 236 -6.42 17.40 13.41
CA GLU A 236 -6.96 18.51 14.20
C GLU A 236 -8.46 18.68 13.95
N LEU A 237 -8.89 18.57 12.70
CA LEU A 237 -10.30 18.65 12.31
C LEU A 237 -11.11 17.47 12.81
N SER A 238 -10.50 16.31 13.07
CA SER A 238 -11.19 15.16 13.66
C SER A 238 -11.89 15.47 14.99
N LYS A 239 -11.46 16.54 15.69
CA LYS A 239 -11.98 16.95 16.99
C LYS A 239 -13.18 17.89 16.90
N THR A 240 -13.39 18.53 15.75
CA THR A 240 -14.38 19.61 15.58
C THR A 240 -15.33 19.36 14.43
N GLN A 241 -14.90 18.60 13.42
CA GLN A 241 -15.66 18.35 12.22
C GLN A 241 -16.73 17.29 12.48
N LYS A 242 -17.97 17.62 12.13
CA LYS A 242 -19.13 16.74 12.28
C LYS A 242 -19.42 15.87 11.06
N MET A 243 -18.76 16.18 9.94
CA MET A 243 -18.85 15.42 8.69
C MET A 243 -17.94 14.21 8.76
N ASP A 244 -18.36 13.11 8.16
CA ASP A 244 -17.51 11.94 7.96
C ASP A 244 -16.27 12.30 7.14
N PHE A 245 -15.19 11.56 7.36
CA PHE A 245 -13.90 11.89 6.78
C PHE A 245 -13.89 11.76 5.25
N ASP A 246 -14.56 10.74 4.72
CA ASP A 246 -14.69 10.53 3.29
C ASP A 246 -15.45 11.67 2.60
N ASP A 247 -16.53 12.14 3.21
CA ASP A 247 -17.30 13.29 2.72
C ASP A 247 -16.53 14.58 2.79
N PHE A 248 -15.77 14.79 3.87
CA PHE A 248 -14.95 15.98 4.00
C PHE A 248 -13.91 16.04 2.87
N VAL A 249 -13.21 14.92 2.63
CA VAL A 249 -12.22 14.82 1.56
C VAL A 249 -12.87 14.97 0.20
N THR A 250 -13.99 14.29 -0.05
CA THR A 250 -14.73 14.36 -1.33
C THR A 250 -15.21 15.78 -1.60
N THR A 251 -15.80 16.45 -0.60
CA THR A 251 -16.25 17.85 -0.71
C THR A 251 -15.08 18.79 -1.03
N ARG A 252 -13.90 18.55 -0.46
CA ARG A 252 -12.70 19.34 -0.77
C ARG A 252 -12.17 19.13 -2.19
N LEU A 253 -12.43 17.97 -2.80
CA LEU A 253 -11.94 17.62 -4.13
C LEU A 253 -12.91 18.01 -5.24
N ILE A 254 -14.20 17.75 -5.08
CA ILE A 254 -15.22 17.94 -6.12
C ILE A 254 -16.36 18.89 -5.72
N GLY A 255 -16.24 19.55 -4.57
CA GLY A 255 -17.18 20.59 -4.12
C GLY A 255 -18.44 20.08 -3.41
N HIS A 256 -18.66 18.77 -3.34
CA HIS A 256 -19.80 18.16 -2.66
C HIS A 256 -19.46 16.75 -2.15
N ALA A 257 -20.25 16.27 -1.18
CA ALA A 257 -20.22 14.89 -0.70
C ALA A 257 -20.90 13.95 -1.70
N LEU A 258 -20.50 12.68 -1.73
CA LEU A 258 -21.20 11.66 -2.52
C LEU A 258 -22.58 11.40 -1.92
N ASP A 259 -23.57 11.12 -2.76
CA ASP A 259 -24.90 10.72 -2.29
C ASP A 259 -24.86 9.33 -1.65
N GLY A 260 -25.79 9.10 -0.70
CA GLY A 260 -25.80 7.88 0.11
C GLY A 260 -26.00 6.61 -0.73
N ILE A 261 -26.82 6.66 -1.78
CA ILE A 261 -27.07 5.53 -2.68
C ILE A 261 -25.80 5.19 -3.45
N HIS A 262 -25.10 6.17 -4.00
CA HIS A 262 -23.85 5.97 -4.72
C HIS A 262 -22.74 5.42 -3.81
N LYS A 263 -22.64 5.90 -2.57
CA LYS A 263 -21.74 5.30 -1.57
C LYS A 263 -22.08 3.83 -1.32
N LEU A 264 -23.36 3.50 -1.22
CA LEU A 264 -23.84 2.13 -1.01
C LEU A 264 -23.49 1.23 -2.20
N GLN A 265 -23.65 1.73 -3.43
CA GLN A 265 -23.21 1.05 -4.66
C GLN A 265 -21.73 0.73 -4.63
N ILE A 266 -20.90 1.72 -4.29
CA ILE A 266 -19.46 1.57 -4.17
C ILE A 266 -19.10 0.50 -3.12
N LEU A 267 -19.68 0.60 -1.91
CA LEU A 267 -19.38 -0.32 -0.81
C LEU A 267 -19.84 -1.75 -1.13
N ALA A 268 -21.02 -1.92 -1.72
CA ALA A 268 -21.55 -3.22 -2.11
C ALA A 268 -20.71 -3.87 -3.22
N SER A 269 -20.30 -3.09 -4.23
CA SER A 269 -19.40 -3.55 -5.28
C SER A 269 -18.05 -4.01 -4.70
N HIS A 270 -17.45 -3.20 -3.83
CA HIS A 270 -16.20 -3.56 -3.16
C HIS A 270 -16.36 -4.78 -2.23
N LEU A 271 -17.49 -4.91 -1.53
CA LEU A 271 -17.77 -6.08 -0.70
C LEU A 271 -17.86 -7.36 -1.55
N THR A 272 -18.53 -7.29 -2.70
CA THR A 272 -18.66 -8.39 -3.66
C THR A 272 -17.29 -8.82 -4.17
N GLU A 273 -16.47 -7.86 -4.61
CA GLU A 273 -15.10 -8.12 -5.06
C GLU A 273 -14.24 -8.78 -3.97
N ARG A 274 -14.44 -8.42 -2.69
CA ARG A 274 -13.72 -9.05 -1.57
C ARG A 274 -14.13 -10.50 -1.36
N PHE A 275 -15.41 -10.82 -1.51
CA PHE A 275 -15.87 -12.20 -1.47
C PHE A 275 -15.32 -13.00 -2.66
N GLU A 276 -15.39 -12.46 -3.88
CA GLU A 276 -14.83 -13.10 -5.08
C GLU A 276 -13.32 -13.37 -4.94
N ASN A 277 -12.56 -12.37 -4.48
CA ASN A 277 -11.11 -12.52 -4.23
C ASN A 277 -10.78 -13.50 -3.10
N ARG A 278 -11.73 -13.80 -2.21
CA ARG A 278 -11.56 -14.77 -1.13
C ARG A 278 -11.70 -16.21 -1.63
N VAL A 279 -12.51 -16.47 -2.66
CA VAL A 279 -12.75 -17.81 -3.25
C VAL A 279 -11.44 -18.55 -3.56
N PRO A 280 -10.54 -18.04 -4.43
CA PRO A 280 -9.33 -18.77 -4.78
C PRO A 280 -8.38 -18.96 -3.58
N VAL A 281 -8.40 -18.06 -2.60
CA VAL A 281 -7.56 -18.15 -1.40
C VAL A 281 -8.06 -19.24 -0.45
N VAL A 282 -9.38 -19.40 -0.33
CA VAL A 282 -9.97 -20.48 0.47
C VAL A 282 -9.66 -21.82 -0.15
N ASP A 283 -9.84 -21.95 -1.45
CA ASP A 283 -9.58 -23.17 -2.21
C ASP A 283 -8.11 -23.59 -2.16
N ASP A 284 -7.21 -22.64 -2.42
CA ASP A 284 -5.77 -22.88 -2.34
C ASP A 284 -5.34 -23.23 -0.92
N GLY A 285 -5.81 -22.47 0.08
CA GLY A 285 -5.50 -22.73 1.47
C GLY A 285 -5.96 -24.12 1.93
N PHE A 286 -7.13 -24.59 1.50
CA PHE A 286 -7.57 -25.95 1.81
C PHE A 286 -6.74 -27.03 1.09
N LYS A 287 -6.35 -26.82 -0.18
CA LYS A 287 -5.45 -27.75 -0.89
C LYS A 287 -4.13 -27.91 -0.14
N VAL A 288 -3.59 -26.82 0.37
CA VAL A 288 -2.28 -26.77 1.02
C VAL A 288 -2.31 -27.20 2.50
N CYS A 289 -3.33 -26.78 3.26
CA CYS A 289 -3.42 -26.93 4.71
C CYS A 289 -4.53 -27.86 5.20
N GLY A 290 -5.51 -28.18 4.36
CA GLY A 290 -6.71 -28.93 4.73
C GLY A 290 -6.41 -30.25 5.44
N GLY A 291 -7.17 -30.53 6.50
CA GLY A 291 -6.99 -31.74 7.32
C GLY A 291 -5.84 -31.66 8.33
N GLY A 292 -5.43 -30.44 8.74
CA GLY A 292 -4.41 -30.25 9.77
C GLY A 292 -2.97 -30.27 9.24
N LYS A 293 -2.75 -30.08 7.94
CA LYS A 293 -1.41 -30.11 7.33
C LYS A 293 -0.56 -28.89 7.67
N CYS A 294 -1.17 -27.82 8.17
CA CYS A 294 -0.48 -26.61 8.59
C CYS A 294 -0.56 -26.47 10.11
N ALA A 295 0.59 -26.62 10.77
CA ALA A 295 0.71 -26.31 12.19
C ALA A 295 0.30 -24.85 12.43
N LYS A 296 -0.50 -24.62 13.48
CA LYS A 296 -0.86 -23.26 13.90
C LYS A 296 0.40 -22.43 14.10
N GLU A 297 0.33 -21.16 13.73
CA GLU A 297 1.44 -20.19 13.83
C GLU A 297 2.66 -20.49 12.94
N SER A 298 2.61 -21.49 12.07
CA SER A 298 3.63 -21.65 11.03
C SER A 298 3.48 -20.56 9.95
N SER A 299 4.56 -20.19 9.27
CA SER A 299 4.50 -19.30 8.08
C SER A 299 3.42 -19.79 7.11
N LYS A 300 3.44 -21.08 6.81
CA LYS A 300 2.48 -21.74 5.92
C LYS A 300 1.02 -21.57 6.39
N PHE A 301 0.77 -21.61 7.70
CA PHE A 301 -0.56 -21.31 8.24
C PHE A 301 -0.94 -19.86 7.98
N TYR A 302 -0.06 -18.91 8.29
CA TYR A 302 -0.33 -17.48 8.07
C TYR A 302 -0.56 -17.15 6.60
N ASP A 303 0.27 -17.72 5.71
CA ASP A 303 0.25 -17.49 4.26
C ASP A 303 -1.09 -17.91 3.61
N HIS A 304 -1.73 -18.96 4.15
CA HIS A 304 -2.97 -19.53 3.62
C HIS A 304 -4.22 -19.21 4.45
N SER A 305 -4.05 -18.59 5.63
CA SER A 305 -5.17 -18.10 6.45
C SER A 305 -5.87 -16.89 5.83
N THR A 306 -7.11 -16.63 6.25
CA THR A 306 -7.89 -15.47 5.75
C THR A 306 -8.16 -14.39 6.79
N TYR A 307 -7.53 -14.41 7.98
CA TYR A 307 -7.83 -13.45 9.06
C TYR A 307 -7.85 -11.97 8.63
N SER A 308 -6.82 -11.53 7.90
CA SER A 308 -6.73 -10.15 7.40
C SER A 308 -7.82 -9.83 6.38
N ARG A 309 -8.13 -10.76 5.48
CA ARG A 309 -9.17 -10.62 4.43
C ARG A 309 -10.56 -10.58 5.06
N ASP A 310 -10.81 -11.48 6.00
CA ASP A 310 -12.07 -11.58 6.72
C ASP A 310 -12.32 -10.33 7.57
N GLY A 311 -11.28 -9.79 8.21
CA GLY A 311 -11.33 -8.49 8.89
C GLY A 311 -11.67 -7.33 7.94
N ALA A 312 -11.14 -7.33 6.72
CA ALA A 312 -11.49 -6.31 5.72
C ALA A 312 -12.95 -6.42 5.26
N ILE A 313 -13.47 -7.63 5.08
CA ILE A 313 -14.90 -7.87 4.77
C ILE A 313 -15.78 -7.34 5.91
N ILE A 314 -15.46 -7.68 7.17
CA ILE A 314 -16.18 -7.16 8.35
C ILE A 314 -16.17 -5.63 8.35
N PHE A 315 -15.02 -5.01 8.08
CA PHE A 315 -14.92 -3.55 8.06
C PHE A 315 -15.83 -2.91 7.01
N ILE A 316 -15.96 -3.51 5.82
CA ILE A 316 -16.86 -3.00 4.77
C ILE A 316 -18.33 -3.19 5.18
N ILE A 317 -18.70 -4.36 5.74
CA ILE A 317 -20.05 -4.61 6.24
C ILE A 317 -20.43 -3.59 7.32
N GLN A 318 -19.52 -3.34 8.26
CA GLN A 318 -19.70 -2.30 9.27
C GLN A 318 -19.85 -0.92 8.64
N GLY A 319 -19.05 -0.58 7.62
CA GLY A 319 -19.18 0.68 6.89
C GLY A 319 -20.53 0.84 6.18
N ILE A 320 -21.09 -0.24 5.63
CA ILE A 320 -22.44 -0.25 5.04
C ILE A 320 -23.50 0.03 6.10
N PHE A 321 -23.42 -0.62 7.26
CA PHE A 321 -24.37 -0.38 8.35
C PHE A 321 -24.20 1.00 8.99
N ASP A 322 -22.97 1.46 9.22
CA ASP A 322 -22.68 2.81 9.70
C ASP A 322 -23.28 3.83 8.74
N LEU A 323 -23.19 3.61 7.43
CA LEU A 323 -23.79 4.47 6.42
C LEU A 323 -25.33 4.46 6.50
N LEU A 324 -25.95 3.27 6.48
CA LEU A 324 -27.40 3.07 6.52
C LEU A 324 -28.05 3.65 7.79
N TYR A 325 -27.36 3.55 8.93
CA TYR A 325 -27.87 3.95 10.24
C TYR A 325 -27.24 5.25 10.77
N SER A 326 -26.49 5.97 9.94
CA SER A 326 -25.96 7.26 10.37
C SER A 326 -27.07 8.27 10.63
N ASP A 327 -26.90 9.06 11.70
CA ASP A 327 -27.77 10.18 12.03
C ASP A 327 -27.94 11.16 10.87
N ARG A 328 -26.98 11.21 9.93
CA ARG A 328 -27.10 12.03 8.73
C ARG A 328 -28.26 11.60 7.86
N TYR A 329 -28.40 10.32 7.52
CA TYR A 329 -29.48 9.89 6.64
C TYR A 329 -30.79 9.68 7.41
N LEU A 330 -30.70 9.30 8.69
CA LEU A 330 -31.90 9.15 9.54
C LEU A 330 -32.57 10.47 9.89
N ASN A 331 -31.85 11.61 9.95
CA ASN A 331 -32.41 12.91 10.34
C ASN A 331 -32.61 13.90 9.17
N VAL A 332 -32.20 13.57 7.94
CA VAL A 332 -32.35 14.47 6.78
C VAL A 332 -33.75 14.36 6.17
N ASP A 333 -34.21 13.15 5.85
CA ASP A 333 -35.61 12.85 5.53
C ASP A 333 -35.86 11.33 5.55
N ASP A 334 -37.05 10.91 6.01
CA ASP A 334 -37.44 9.49 6.09
C ASP A 334 -37.44 8.81 4.71
N GLN A 335 -37.59 9.59 3.64
CA GLN A 335 -37.67 9.08 2.27
C GLN A 335 -36.31 8.58 1.76
N THR A 336 -35.22 9.27 2.06
CA THR A 336 -33.84 8.96 1.66
C THR A 336 -33.35 7.76 2.43
N ALA A 337 -33.57 7.73 3.75
CA ALA A 337 -33.26 6.56 4.57
C ALA A 337 -34.05 5.32 4.09
N GLY A 338 -35.34 5.49 3.77
CA GLY A 338 -36.17 4.44 3.17
C GLY A 338 -35.64 3.95 1.82
N GLN A 339 -35.26 4.86 0.92
CA GLN A 339 -34.68 4.53 -0.39
C GLN A 339 -33.36 3.78 -0.26
N MET A 340 -32.46 4.20 0.64
CA MET A 340 -31.20 3.50 0.89
C MET A 340 -31.43 2.08 1.42
N THR A 341 -32.37 1.92 2.33
CA THR A 341 -32.73 0.60 2.88
C THR A 341 -33.30 -0.32 1.80
N LEU A 342 -34.23 0.18 0.98
CA LEU A 342 -34.79 -0.57 -0.15
C LEU A 342 -33.72 -0.95 -1.16
N TYR A 343 -32.82 -0.02 -1.49
CA TYR A 343 -31.74 -0.25 -2.42
C TYR A 343 -30.74 -1.29 -1.90
N TRP A 344 -30.38 -1.22 -0.62
CA TRP A 344 -29.55 -2.26 0.03
C TRP A 344 -30.23 -3.62 0.00
N SER A 345 -31.52 -3.70 0.34
CA SER A 345 -32.28 -4.94 0.28
C SER A 345 -32.29 -5.54 -1.12
N GLN A 346 -32.36 -4.71 -2.16
CA GLN A 346 -32.26 -5.17 -3.55
C GLN A 346 -30.86 -5.71 -3.87
N LEU A 347 -29.80 -5.01 -3.47
CA LEU A 347 -28.43 -5.49 -3.68
C LEU A 347 -28.18 -6.84 -2.98
N GLN A 348 -28.76 -7.04 -1.80
CA GLN A 348 -28.65 -8.30 -1.07
C GLN A 348 -29.27 -9.49 -1.80
N THR A 349 -30.26 -9.27 -2.66
CA THR A 349 -30.90 -10.33 -3.47
C THR A 349 -30.30 -10.47 -4.86
N ASP A 350 -29.99 -9.35 -5.50
CA ASP A 350 -29.65 -9.31 -6.93
C ASP A 350 -28.16 -9.62 -7.18
N VAL A 351 -27.31 -9.32 -6.20
CA VAL A 351 -25.87 -9.58 -6.29
C VAL A 351 -25.56 -10.96 -5.73
N THR A 352 -24.80 -11.74 -6.49
CA THR A 352 -24.38 -13.09 -6.10
C THR A 352 -22.88 -13.27 -6.30
N VAL A 353 -22.29 -14.16 -5.48
CA VAL A 353 -20.91 -14.61 -5.60
C VAL A 353 -20.93 -16.12 -5.80
N ASP A 354 -20.19 -16.62 -6.79
CA ASP A 354 -20.05 -18.06 -7.01
C ASP A 354 -19.02 -18.65 -6.05
N ILE A 355 -19.45 -19.62 -5.23
CA ILE A 355 -18.59 -20.38 -4.33
C ILE A 355 -18.82 -21.86 -4.61
N GLU A 356 -17.76 -22.58 -4.97
CA GLU A 356 -17.82 -24.00 -5.36
C GLU A 356 -18.85 -24.31 -6.47
N GLY A 357 -19.05 -23.39 -7.42
CA GLY A 357 -19.99 -23.55 -8.53
C GLY A 357 -21.45 -23.32 -8.14
N ARG A 358 -21.71 -22.68 -6.99
CA ARG A 358 -23.05 -22.32 -6.51
C ARG A 358 -23.13 -20.83 -6.26
N PRO A 359 -24.17 -20.15 -6.77
CA PRO A 359 -24.39 -18.74 -6.47
C PRO A 359 -24.92 -18.57 -5.04
N HIS A 360 -24.25 -17.74 -4.25
CA HIS A 360 -24.71 -17.29 -2.93
C HIS A 360 -25.05 -15.81 -3.00
N SER A 361 -26.18 -15.41 -2.42
CA SER A 361 -26.59 -14.01 -2.44
C SER A 361 -25.73 -13.18 -1.51
N LEU A 362 -25.56 -11.89 -1.83
CA LEU A 362 -24.81 -10.99 -0.96
C LEU A 362 -25.46 -10.91 0.44
N GLY A 363 -26.80 -10.99 0.53
CA GLY A 363 -27.52 -11.04 1.80
C GLY A 363 -27.18 -12.26 2.65
N GLU A 364 -27.06 -13.44 2.05
CA GLU A 364 -26.63 -14.67 2.72
C GLU A 364 -25.22 -14.52 3.29
N LEU A 365 -24.27 -14.07 2.46
CA LEU A 365 -22.86 -13.91 2.87
C LEU A 365 -22.70 -12.85 3.97
N VAL A 366 -23.40 -11.72 3.86
CA VAL A 366 -23.41 -10.69 4.91
C VAL A 366 -23.95 -11.26 6.23
N SER A 367 -25.01 -12.07 6.17
CA SER A 367 -25.58 -12.71 7.36
C SER A 367 -24.58 -13.65 8.05
N ILE A 368 -23.87 -14.47 7.27
CA ILE A 368 -22.83 -15.38 7.78
C ILE A 368 -21.71 -14.59 8.45
N TRP A 369 -21.21 -13.53 7.81
CA TRP A 369 -20.13 -12.70 8.36
C TRP A 369 -20.55 -11.96 9.62
N ASN A 370 -21.76 -11.39 9.63
CA ASN A 370 -22.29 -10.67 10.78
C ASN A 370 -22.50 -11.57 12.00
N GLN A 371 -22.80 -12.85 11.78
CA GLN A 371 -22.94 -13.87 12.82
C GLN A 371 -21.63 -14.61 13.14
N ALA A 372 -20.52 -14.24 12.49
CA ALA A 372 -19.22 -14.90 12.61
C ALA A 372 -19.27 -16.43 12.41
N LEU A 373 -20.09 -16.89 11.46
CA LEU A 373 -20.27 -18.32 11.15
C LEU A 373 -19.18 -18.90 10.23
N PHE A 374 -18.27 -18.06 9.73
CA PHE A 374 -17.16 -18.46 8.86
C PHE A 374 -15.90 -18.83 9.67
N SER A 375 -14.93 -19.47 9.01
CA SER A 375 -13.61 -19.74 9.57
C SER A 375 -12.47 -19.16 8.73
N SER A 376 -11.51 -18.53 9.41
CA SER A 376 -10.26 -18.05 8.82
C SER A 376 -9.14 -19.11 8.82
N ASP A 377 -9.35 -20.25 9.50
CA ASP A 377 -8.35 -21.30 9.65
C ASP A 377 -8.20 -22.10 8.34
N PRO A 378 -7.01 -22.15 7.72
CA PRO A 378 -6.81 -22.87 6.47
C PRO A 378 -6.87 -24.39 6.61
N ASN A 379 -6.89 -24.95 7.82
CA ASN A 379 -7.06 -26.38 8.05
C ASN A 379 -8.53 -26.82 7.96
N ASP A 380 -9.47 -25.88 8.10
CA ASP A 380 -10.90 -26.15 8.01
C ASP A 380 -11.34 -26.42 6.56
N SER A 381 -12.38 -27.26 6.39
CA SER A 381 -13.00 -27.52 5.09
C SER A 381 -13.48 -26.23 4.42
N VAL A 382 -13.54 -26.22 3.09
CA VAL A 382 -14.04 -25.08 2.30
C VAL A 382 -15.42 -24.62 2.83
N GLN A 383 -16.36 -25.54 3.07
CA GLN A 383 -17.71 -25.23 3.55
C GLN A 383 -17.68 -24.51 4.91
N LYS A 384 -16.98 -25.08 5.90
CA LYS A 384 -16.76 -24.43 7.21
C LYS A 384 -16.08 -23.07 7.12
N ARG A 385 -15.17 -22.87 6.15
CA ARG A 385 -14.53 -21.56 5.93
C ARG A 385 -15.49 -20.52 5.35
N TRP A 386 -16.59 -20.94 4.75
CA TRP A 386 -17.66 -20.06 4.27
C TRP A 386 -18.87 -20.01 5.20
N GLY A 387 -18.96 -20.92 6.17
CA GLY A 387 -20.05 -21.00 7.15
C GLY A 387 -21.30 -21.73 6.63
N PHE A 388 -21.12 -22.64 5.66
CA PHE A 388 -22.15 -23.51 5.10
C PHE A 388 -22.21 -24.89 5.76
#